data_AF-A0AAV9ZTQ0-F1
#
_entry.id   AF-A0AAV9ZTQ0-F1
#
_cell.length_a   1.000
_cell.length_b   1.000
_cell.length_c   1.000
_cell.angle_alpha   90.00
_cell.angle_beta   90.00
_cell.angle_gamma   90.00
#
_symmetry.space_group_name_H-M   'P 1'
#
loop_
_entity.id
_entity.type
_entity.pdbx_description
1 polymer ?
#
loop_
_entity_poly.entity_id
_entity_poly.type
_entity_poly.pdbx_seq_one_letter_code
_entity_poly.pdbx_strand_id
1 'polypeptide(L)'
;MSQLIQNEDIQRMPSFVSYAFALWAPRLHNHYVENNAKLRARCPDLRRLFPNSVFSCAAFNFGVNVWSFKHRDMVVEFPAGALILVPSAAIAHSNIPVQDGDERVSFTQFTAGDKKVAEDGPEEYVRLLEFRQGRWERGLQLFSTVEEMFCTTHIKT
;
A
#
# COMPACT_ATOMS: atom_id res chain seq x y z
N MET A 1 -2.58 -17.66 11.72
CA MET A 1 -1.90 -16.42 11.29
C MET A 1 -0.37 -16.56 11.28
N SER A 2 0.27 -16.97 12.39
CA SER A 2 1.74 -17.19 12.44
C SER A 2 2.26 -18.15 11.37
N GLN A 3 1.59 -19.30 11.18
CA GLN A 3 1.94 -20.28 10.14
C GLN A 3 1.86 -19.70 8.72
N LEU A 4 0.88 -18.83 8.45
CA LEU A 4 0.69 -18.22 7.14
C LEU A 4 1.84 -17.25 6.82
N ILE A 5 2.24 -16.42 7.79
CA ILE A 5 3.34 -15.45 7.62
C ILE A 5 4.70 -16.14 7.56
N GLN A 6 4.85 -17.31 8.19
CA GLN A 6 6.07 -18.11 8.16
C GLN A 6 6.22 -18.93 6.88
N ASN A 7 5.15 -19.14 6.12
CA ASN A 7 5.21 -19.88 4.85
C ASN A 7 6.12 -19.16 3.84
N GLU A 8 7.02 -19.91 3.20
CA GLU A 8 8.03 -19.35 2.29
C GLU A 8 7.41 -18.69 1.06
N ASP A 9 6.38 -19.29 0.48
CA ASP A 9 5.67 -18.73 -0.69
C ASP A 9 4.98 -17.41 -0.34
N ILE A 10 4.38 -17.35 0.85
CA ILE A 10 3.77 -16.12 1.35
C ILE A 10 4.82 -15.05 1.60
N GLN A 11 6.04 -15.36 2.02
CA GLN A 11 7.10 -14.36 2.21
C GLN A 11 7.66 -13.78 0.89
N ARG A 12 7.55 -14.53 -0.22
CA ARG A 12 7.98 -14.07 -1.54
C ARG A 12 7.09 -12.95 -2.07
N MET A 13 5.78 -12.99 -1.82
CA MET A 13 4.84 -11.98 -2.32
C MET A 13 5.13 -10.56 -1.78
N PRO A 14 5.28 -10.32 -0.46
CA PRO A 14 5.66 -9.04 0.11
C PRO A 14 6.92 -8.44 -0.49
N SER A 15 7.93 -9.31 -0.66
CA SER A 15 9.23 -8.95 -1.22
C SER A 15 9.04 -8.47 -2.66
N PHE A 16 8.38 -9.28 -3.51
CA PHE A 16 8.09 -8.94 -4.90
C PHE A 16 7.35 -7.60 -5.02
N VAL A 17 6.28 -7.41 -4.25
CA VAL A 17 5.51 -6.15 -4.26
C VAL A 17 6.37 -4.96 -3.85
N SER A 18 7.25 -5.11 -2.84
CA SER A 18 8.13 -4.02 -2.40
C SER A 18 9.16 -3.65 -3.47
N TYR A 19 9.74 -4.64 -4.15
CA TYR A 19 10.67 -4.40 -5.27
C TYR A 19 9.97 -3.77 -6.46
N ALA A 20 8.80 -4.28 -6.86
CA ALA A 20 7.99 -3.70 -7.92
C ALA A 20 7.64 -2.24 -7.58
N PHE A 21 7.28 -1.96 -6.33
CA PHE A 21 7.00 -0.60 -5.89
C PHE A 21 8.23 0.32 -5.97
N ALA A 22 9.39 -0.16 -5.53
CA ALA A 22 10.65 0.58 -5.66
C ALA A 22 11.03 0.86 -7.12
N LEU A 23 10.77 -0.08 -8.03
CA LEU A 23 11.05 0.06 -9.45
C LEU A 23 10.12 1.07 -10.11
N TRP A 24 8.80 0.94 -9.89
CA TRP A 24 7.78 1.72 -10.61
C TRP A 24 7.49 3.09 -10.00
N ALA A 25 7.74 3.28 -8.70
CA ALA A 25 7.52 4.54 -8.00
C ALA A 25 8.62 4.80 -6.93
N PRO A 26 9.89 4.96 -7.34
CA PRO A 26 11.04 5.05 -6.42
C PRO A 26 10.91 6.20 -5.42
N ARG A 27 10.40 7.36 -5.84
CA ARG A 27 10.18 8.51 -4.95
C ARG A 27 9.17 8.17 -3.85
N LEU A 28 8.02 7.61 -4.22
CA LEU A 28 7.00 7.21 -3.26
C LEU A 28 7.48 6.05 -2.37
N HIS A 29 8.23 5.10 -2.91
CA HIS A 29 8.85 4.04 -2.11
C HIS A 29 9.79 4.62 -1.05
N ASN A 30 10.68 5.55 -1.41
CA ASN A 30 11.56 6.22 -0.45
C ASN A 30 10.79 6.99 0.63
N HIS A 31 9.69 7.64 0.24
CA HIS A 31 8.78 8.27 1.20
C HIS A 31 8.23 7.27 2.24
N TYR A 32 7.91 6.04 1.83
CA TYR A 32 7.50 4.98 2.75
C TYR A 32 8.65 4.49 3.64
N VAL A 33 9.87 4.36 3.10
CA VAL A 33 11.07 3.99 3.88
C VAL A 33 11.30 4.99 5.01
N GLU A 34 11.33 6.29 4.68
CA GLU A 34 11.57 7.36 5.64
C GLU A 34 10.49 7.43 6.71
N ASN A 35 9.21 7.35 6.32
CA ASN A 35 8.10 7.40 7.27
C ASN A 35 8.10 6.20 8.22
N ASN A 36 8.40 4.99 7.72
CA ASN A 36 8.52 3.84 8.59
C ASN A 36 9.72 3.93 9.53
N ALA A 37 10.84 4.53 9.11
CA ALA A 37 11.97 4.77 9.99
C ALA A 37 11.58 5.69 11.15
N LYS A 38 10.85 6.78 10.86
CA LYS A 38 10.30 7.69 11.89
C LYS A 38 9.32 6.97 12.82
N LEU A 39 8.40 6.16 12.27
CA LEU A 39 7.45 5.39 13.06
C LEU A 39 8.15 4.42 14.02
N ARG A 40 9.20 3.73 13.56
CA ARG A 40 9.99 2.83 14.40
C ARG A 40 10.78 3.54 15.49
N ALA A 41 11.33 4.73 15.18
CA ALA A 41 11.99 5.54 16.19
C ALA A 41 11.01 5.95 17.31
N ARG A 42 9.75 6.26 16.95
CA ARG A 42 8.68 6.57 17.91
C ARG A 42 8.13 5.35 18.64
N CYS A 43 8.13 4.18 17.99
CA CYS A 43 7.58 2.94 18.52
C CYS A 43 8.59 1.79 18.34
N PRO A 44 9.63 1.68 19.19
CA PRO A 44 10.68 0.66 19.06
C PRO A 44 10.14 -0.77 19.14
N ASP A 45 9.04 -0.99 19.87
CA ASP A 45 8.40 -2.30 20.03
C ASP A 45 7.54 -2.72 18.81
N LEU A 46 7.39 -1.85 17.81
CA LEU A 46 6.61 -2.14 16.62
C LEU A 46 7.28 -3.24 15.79
N ARG A 47 6.74 -4.45 15.86
CA ARG A 47 7.21 -5.59 15.07
C ARG A 47 6.87 -5.42 13.60
N ARG A 48 7.83 -5.76 12.73
CA ARG A 48 7.57 -5.87 11.29
C ARG A 48 6.87 -7.18 10.99
N LEU A 49 5.79 -7.10 10.20
CA LEU A 49 5.12 -8.30 9.68
C LEU A 49 6.03 -9.03 8.69
N PHE A 50 6.59 -8.29 7.72
CA PHE A 50 7.51 -8.80 6.71
C PHE A 50 8.79 -7.95 6.67
N PRO A 51 9.96 -8.49 7.05
CA PRO A 51 11.24 -7.76 7.03
C PRO A 51 11.68 -7.27 5.64
N ASN A 52 11.15 -7.87 4.58
CA ASN A 52 11.50 -7.54 3.19
C ASN A 52 10.48 -6.62 2.50
N SER A 53 9.50 -6.10 3.24
CA SER A 53 8.48 -5.19 2.69
C SER A 53 8.55 -3.81 3.32
N VAL A 54 8.45 -2.77 2.48
CA VAL A 54 8.30 -1.38 2.93
C VAL A 54 6.92 -1.11 3.53
N PHE A 55 5.96 -2.02 3.44
CA PHE A 55 4.65 -1.83 4.07
C PHE A 55 4.66 -2.36 5.50
N SER A 56 3.98 -1.64 6.40
CA SER A 56 3.93 -2.02 7.82
C SER A 56 2.80 -3.00 8.15
N CYS A 57 1.80 -3.10 7.29
CA CYS A 57 0.62 -3.93 7.48
C CYS A 57 0.32 -4.76 6.23
N ALA A 58 -0.40 -5.87 6.43
CA ALA A 58 -0.96 -6.64 5.34
C ALA A 58 -2.33 -7.22 5.72
N ALA A 59 -3.13 -7.52 4.69
CA ALA A 59 -4.42 -8.20 4.80
C ALA A 59 -4.47 -9.37 3.83
N PHE A 60 -5.03 -10.48 4.30
CA PHE A 60 -5.32 -11.67 3.50
C PHE A 60 -6.84 -11.75 3.35
N ASN A 61 -7.34 -11.57 2.13
CA ASN A 61 -8.77 -11.68 1.86
C ASN A 61 -9.02 -12.96 1.07
N PHE A 62 -9.54 -13.97 1.75
CA PHE A 62 -9.88 -15.27 1.19
C PHE A 62 -11.39 -15.45 1.13
N GLY A 63 -11.89 -16.08 0.06
CA GLY A 63 -13.27 -16.53 -0.05
C GLY A 63 -14.20 -15.62 -0.85
N VAL A 64 -15.44 -16.07 -1.02
CA VAL A 64 -16.43 -15.53 -1.96
C VAL A 64 -17.10 -14.22 -1.50
N ASN A 65 -17.05 -13.90 -0.20
CA ASN A 65 -17.79 -12.79 0.42
C ASN A 65 -16.98 -11.50 0.61
N VAL A 66 -15.91 -11.30 -0.15
CA VAL A 66 -15.06 -10.11 -0.02
C VAL A 66 -15.59 -8.99 -0.94
N TRP A 67 -16.68 -8.32 -0.57
CA TRP A 67 -17.20 -7.20 -1.35
C TRP A 67 -17.62 -6.03 -0.46
N SER A 68 -17.67 -4.83 -1.05
CA SER A 68 -18.06 -3.59 -0.38
C SER A 68 -19.08 -2.85 -1.25
N PHE A 69 -19.89 -1.97 -0.65
CA PHE A 69 -20.93 -1.24 -1.37
C PHE A 69 -20.35 -0.45 -2.56
N LYS A 70 -21.00 -0.54 -3.72
CA LYS A 70 -20.52 0.01 -5.00
C LYS A 70 -20.35 1.53 -4.92
N HIS A 71 -19.13 2.01 -5.17
CA HIS A 71 -18.89 3.36 -5.66
C HIS A 71 -18.81 3.27 -7.20
N ARG A 72 -19.96 3.51 -7.85
CA ARG A 72 -20.11 3.46 -9.31
C ARG A 72 -19.30 4.60 -9.91
N ASP A 73 -18.36 4.31 -10.81
CA ASP A 73 -17.85 5.21 -11.86
C ASP A 73 -16.87 4.47 -12.82
N MET A 74 -16.16 3.42 -12.37
CA MET A 74 -15.24 2.62 -13.20
C MET A 74 -15.09 1.18 -12.68
N VAL A 75 -14.94 0.21 -13.58
CA VAL A 75 -14.61 -1.20 -13.24
C VAL A 75 -13.27 -1.55 -13.89
N VAL A 76 -12.35 -2.09 -13.09
CA VAL A 76 -11.05 -2.60 -13.55
C VAL A 76 -10.98 -4.07 -13.19
N GLU A 77 -10.77 -4.92 -14.19
CA GLU A 77 -10.58 -6.35 -14.01
C GLU A 77 -9.11 -6.66 -13.76
N PHE A 78 -8.83 -7.50 -12.76
CA PHE A 78 -7.48 -7.95 -12.44
C PHE A 78 -7.38 -9.46 -12.63
N PRO A 79 -6.57 -9.94 -13.59
CA PRO A 79 -6.37 -11.37 -13.77
C PRO A 79 -5.62 -11.98 -12.57
N ALA A 80 -5.70 -13.31 -12.43
CA ALA A 80 -4.93 -14.03 -11.41
C ALA A 80 -3.43 -13.71 -11.53
N GLY A 81 -2.79 -13.38 -10.39
CA GLY A 81 -1.39 -12.99 -10.35
C GLY A 81 -1.11 -11.50 -10.66
N ALA A 82 -2.13 -10.70 -10.97
CA ALA A 82 -1.95 -9.26 -11.15
C ALA A 82 -1.49 -8.57 -9.86
N LEU A 83 -0.62 -7.56 -10.02
CA LEU A 83 -0.20 -6.65 -8.97
C LEU A 83 -0.75 -5.25 -9.26
N ILE A 84 -1.28 -4.60 -8.24
CA ILE A 84 -1.81 -3.24 -8.33
C ILE A 84 -1.21 -2.36 -7.25
N LEU A 85 -0.83 -1.14 -7.62
CA LEU A 85 -0.49 -0.06 -6.70
C LEU A 85 -1.62 0.97 -6.75
N VAL A 86 -2.41 1.06 -5.69
CA VAL A 86 -3.59 1.94 -5.64
C VAL A 86 -3.41 2.96 -4.53
N PRO A 87 -3.59 4.27 -4.79
CA PRO A 87 -3.65 5.31 -3.76
C PRO A 87 -5.00 5.23 -3.01
N SER A 88 -5.19 4.14 -2.26
CA SER A 88 -6.44 3.75 -1.60
C SER A 88 -7.05 4.83 -0.70
N ALA A 89 -6.22 5.69 -0.08
CA ALA A 89 -6.68 6.79 0.75
C ALA A 89 -7.23 8.00 -0.04
N ALA A 90 -6.95 8.09 -1.34
CA ALA A 90 -7.35 9.20 -2.20
C ALA A 90 -8.53 8.86 -3.12
N ILE A 91 -8.78 7.56 -3.37
CA ILE A 91 -9.79 7.10 -4.32
C ILE A 91 -10.76 6.17 -3.61
N ALA A 92 -12.07 6.46 -3.69
CA ALA A 92 -13.10 5.53 -3.25
C ALA A 92 -13.10 4.29 -4.17
N HIS A 93 -12.97 3.10 -3.61
CA HIS A 93 -12.92 1.85 -4.35
C HIS A 93 -13.65 0.75 -3.58
N SER A 94 -14.14 -0.24 -4.31
CA SER A 94 -14.89 -1.38 -3.78
C SER A 94 -14.65 -2.62 -4.63
N ASN A 95 -14.74 -3.79 -4.02
CA ASN A 95 -14.70 -5.05 -4.75
C ASN A 95 -16.11 -5.44 -5.22
N ILE A 96 -16.20 -6.00 -6.42
CA ILE A 96 -17.43 -6.64 -6.94
C ILE A 96 -17.46 -8.09 -6.43
N PRO A 97 -18.65 -8.66 -6.12
CA PRO A 97 -18.81 -10.09 -5.87
C PRO A 97 -18.29 -10.94 -7.02
N VAL A 98 -17.72 -12.10 -6.69
CA VAL A 98 -17.37 -13.13 -7.67
C VAL A 98 -18.63 -13.84 -8.16
N GLN A 99 -18.57 -14.50 -9.33
CA GLN A 99 -19.70 -15.29 -9.83
C GLN A 99 -19.86 -16.59 -9.03
N ASP A 100 -21.02 -17.23 -9.15
CA ASP A 100 -21.26 -18.53 -8.50
C ASP A 100 -20.28 -19.58 -9.04
N GLY A 101 -19.53 -20.20 -8.14
CA GLY A 101 -18.49 -21.18 -8.48
C GLY A 101 -17.09 -20.61 -8.63
N ASP A 102 -16.92 -19.28 -8.67
CA ASP A 102 -15.62 -18.63 -8.71
C ASP A 102 -15.02 -18.43 -7.31
N GLU A 103 -13.70 -18.53 -7.22
CA GLU A 103 -12.95 -18.17 -6.02
C GLU A 103 -12.05 -16.96 -6.27
N ARG A 104 -11.93 -16.09 -5.27
CA ARG A 104 -10.94 -15.01 -5.27
C ARG A 104 -10.16 -14.97 -3.98
N VAL A 105 -8.85 -14.83 -4.16
CA VAL A 105 -7.89 -14.60 -3.09
C VAL A 105 -7.13 -13.32 -3.42
N SER A 106 -6.98 -12.44 -2.44
CA SER A 106 -6.12 -11.26 -2.58
C SER A 106 -5.26 -11.06 -1.34
N PHE A 107 -4.03 -10.60 -1.59
CA PHE A 107 -3.08 -10.19 -0.58
C PHE A 107 -2.81 -8.70 -0.75
N THR A 108 -3.08 -7.91 0.29
CA THR A 108 -2.93 -6.46 0.25
C THR A 108 -1.88 -6.04 1.25
N GLN A 109 -0.95 -5.18 0.83
CA GLN A 109 0.00 -4.54 1.73
C GLN A 109 -0.30 -3.04 1.81
N PHE A 110 -0.22 -2.49 3.01
CA PHE A 110 -0.51 -1.08 3.24
C PHE A 110 0.27 -0.56 4.46
N THR A 111 0.34 0.76 4.59
CA THR A 111 0.86 1.43 5.77
C THR A 111 -0.26 2.29 6.32
N ALA A 112 -0.70 1.99 7.54
CA ALA A 112 -1.69 2.83 8.21
C ALA A 112 -1.11 4.23 8.44
N GLY A 113 -1.96 5.26 8.30
CA GLY A 113 -1.59 6.61 8.71
C GLY A 113 -1.25 6.63 10.21
N ASP A 114 -0.29 7.46 10.60
CA ASP A 114 0.14 7.59 11.99
C ASP A 114 -0.99 8.21 12.83
N LYS A 115 -1.68 7.37 13.61
CA LYS A 115 -2.76 7.82 14.51
C LYS A 115 -2.23 8.57 15.74
N LYS A 116 -0.96 8.36 16.13
CA LYS A 116 -0.40 8.93 17.37
C LYS A 116 -0.16 10.42 17.30
N VAL A 117 -0.06 10.99 16.09
CA VAL A 117 0.13 12.43 15.93
C VAL A 117 -1.09 13.24 16.42
N ALA A 118 -2.28 12.63 16.50
CA ALA A 118 -3.44 13.26 17.13
C ALA A 118 -3.36 13.28 18.68
N GLU A 119 -2.53 12.41 19.26
CA GLU A 119 -2.28 12.32 20.71
C GLU A 119 -1.16 13.26 21.17
N ASP A 120 -0.31 13.73 20.24
CA ASP A 120 0.81 14.66 20.49
C ASP A 120 0.35 16.10 20.81
N GLY A 121 -0.96 16.38 20.72
CA GLY A 121 -1.58 17.64 21.14
C GLY A 121 -2.36 18.36 20.03
N PRO A 122 -3.21 19.34 20.40
CA PRO A 122 -4.12 20.00 19.46
C PRO A 122 -3.39 20.79 18.35
N GLU A 123 -2.19 21.31 18.62
CA GLU A 123 -1.40 22.06 17.63
C GLU A 123 -0.88 21.16 16.50
N GLU A 124 -0.34 19.99 16.84
CA GLU A 124 0.15 19.00 15.88
C GLU A 124 -1.03 18.43 15.06
N TYR A 125 -2.19 18.24 15.69
CA TYR A 125 -3.43 17.85 15.02
C TYR A 125 -3.92 18.90 14.02
N VAL A 126 -3.90 20.20 14.37
CA VAL A 126 -4.27 21.29 13.46
C VAL A 126 -3.30 21.37 12.27
N ARG A 127 -1.98 21.26 12.51
CA ARG A 127 -0.99 21.17 11.42
C ARG A 127 -1.26 20.00 10.50
N LEU A 128 -1.66 18.85 11.05
CA LEU A 128 -2.08 17.68 10.28
C LEU A 128 -3.30 17.95 9.41
N LEU A 129 -4.31 18.64 9.96
CA LEU A 129 -5.52 19.02 9.22
C LEU A 129 -5.20 19.99 8.07
N GLU A 130 -4.35 20.99 8.29
CA GLU A 130 -3.85 21.87 7.22
C GLU A 130 -3.07 21.06 6.17
N PHE A 131 -2.27 20.08 6.61
CA PHE A 131 -1.58 19.16 5.73
C PHE A 131 -2.52 18.23 4.94
N ARG A 132 -3.79 18.04 5.36
CA ARG A 132 -4.76 17.23 4.60
C ARG A 132 -5.15 17.91 3.30
N GLN A 133 -5.24 19.24 3.27
CA GLN A 133 -5.43 19.97 2.01
C GLN A 133 -4.21 19.77 1.11
N GLY A 134 -4.43 19.38 -0.15
CA GLY A 134 -3.37 19.10 -1.13
C GLY A 134 -2.51 17.85 -0.85
N ARG A 135 -2.85 17.01 0.15
CA ARG A 135 -2.11 15.77 0.42
C ARG A 135 -2.13 14.81 -0.76
N TRP A 136 -3.28 14.71 -1.43
CA TRP A 136 -3.44 13.84 -2.59
C TRP A 136 -2.58 14.32 -3.76
N GLU A 137 -2.51 15.63 -4.04
CA GLU A 137 -1.68 16.23 -5.10
C GLU A 137 -0.19 15.96 -4.85
N ARG A 138 0.28 16.21 -3.62
CA ARG A 138 1.65 15.89 -3.22
C ARG A 138 1.95 14.40 -3.32
N GLY A 139 0.98 13.56 -2.94
CA GLY A 139 1.09 12.12 -3.08
C GLY A 139 1.23 11.68 -4.54
N LEU A 140 0.47 12.29 -5.45
CA LEU A 140 0.56 12.01 -6.89
C LEU A 140 1.92 12.40 -7.47
N GLN A 141 2.52 13.52 -7.04
CA GLN A 141 3.85 13.94 -7.50
C GLN A 141 4.98 12.96 -7.15
N LEU A 142 4.76 12.07 -6.17
CA LEU A 142 5.71 11.03 -5.80
C LEU A 142 5.64 9.79 -6.71
N PHE A 143 4.60 9.66 -7.55
CA PHE A 143 4.59 8.62 -8.58
C PHE A 143 5.52 9.01 -9.73
N SER A 144 6.06 8.00 -10.40
CA SER A 144 6.77 8.21 -11.67
C SER A 144 5.78 8.69 -12.73
N THR A 145 6.24 9.61 -13.56
CA THR A 145 5.53 10.00 -14.78
C THR A 145 5.62 8.90 -15.83
N VAL A 146 4.75 8.96 -16.84
CA VAL A 146 4.76 8.01 -17.96
C VAL A 146 6.09 8.10 -18.71
N GLU A 147 6.59 9.31 -18.93
CA GLU A 147 7.88 9.57 -19.55
C GLU A 147 9.03 8.93 -18.75
N GLU A 148 9.05 9.09 -17.42
CA GLU A 148 10.07 8.48 -16.55
C GLU A 148 10.06 6.94 -16.62
N MET A 149 8.90 6.32 -16.79
CA MET A 149 8.78 4.86 -16.95
C MET A 149 9.33 4.36 -18.29
N PHE A 150 9.19 5.15 -19.37
CA PHE A 150 9.63 4.76 -20.71
C PHE A 150 11.05 5.25 -21.07
N CYS A 151 11.57 6.26 -20.37
CA CYS A 151 12.92 6.80 -20.57
C CYS A 151 14.02 6.06 -19.77
N THR A 152 13.77 4.84 -19.26
CA THR A 152 14.75 4.06 -18.49
C THR A 152 15.98 3.63 -19.31
N THR A 153 16.90 4.55 -19.57
CA THR A 153 18.32 4.31 -19.89
C THR A 153 19.19 4.21 -18.63
N HIS A 154 18.57 4.14 -17.44
CA HIS A 154 19.29 4.15 -16.16
C HIS A 154 19.19 2.86 -15.33
N ILE A 155 18.67 1.77 -15.90
CA ILE A 155 18.83 0.45 -15.28
C ILE A 155 20.26 -0.04 -15.62
N LYS A 156 21.24 0.41 -14.82
CA LYS A 156 22.53 -0.29 -14.74
C LYS A 156 22.26 -1.58 -13.96
N THR A 157 22.05 -2.67 -14.71
CA THR A 157 22.17 -4.04 -14.20
C THR A 157 23.57 -4.31 -13.66
#